data_AF-A0A6L6TCT9-F1
#
_entry.id   AF-A0A6L6TCT9-F1
#
_cell.length_a   1.000
_cell.length_b   1.000
_cell.length_c   1.000
_cell.angle_alpha   90.00
_cell.angle_beta   90.00
_cell.angle_gamma   90.00
#
_symmetry.space_group_name_H-M   'P 1'
#
loop_
_entity.id
_entity.type
_entity.pdbx_description
1 polymer ?
#
loop_
_entity_poly.entity_id
_entity_poly.type
_entity_poly.pdbx_seq_one_letter_code
_entity_poly.pdbx_strand_id
1 'polypeptide(L)'
;MTNLKPASCLLLLLAMTTLAACVPWKRERAAYADLCQSEFQFKVPGPQGETTLYLEMYLYDHAAQWSDRPFSQGLYVDYPGEKYSRPEFYVQLIAYNKNRQRPSSGNRGEPPIPILYDSRQAYITFEDGSRLSARPEVYLGIDKTYDFPLVYPPSARPSPYNINSDEVQRHIPKITNNKRYGSAYVIFQTDKFNADAKWTIHLGALEAQGRKLPIPPIELCYHPVKKWIGIEPLMRP
;
A
#
# COMPACT_ATOMS: atom_id res chain seq x y z
N MET A 1 57.84 33.39 -38.06
CA MET A 1 57.40 33.08 -36.68
C MET A 1 56.03 33.68 -36.45
N THR A 2 54.98 32.90 -36.59
CA THR A 2 53.65 33.26 -36.09
C THR A 2 53.00 32.00 -35.57
N ASN A 3 53.04 31.88 -34.25
CA ASN A 3 52.34 30.91 -33.43
C ASN A 3 50.83 31.09 -33.63
N LEU A 4 50.13 30.08 -34.13
CA LEU A 4 48.73 29.85 -33.74
C LEU A 4 48.60 28.46 -33.12
N LYS A 5 48.01 28.46 -31.93
CA LYS A 5 48.19 27.50 -30.84
C LYS A 5 47.47 26.17 -31.12
N PRO A 6 48.11 25.00 -30.95
CA PRO A 6 47.38 23.73 -30.83
C PRO A 6 46.53 23.67 -29.55
N ALA A 7 46.79 24.55 -28.58
CA ALA A 7 46.04 24.65 -27.32
C ALA A 7 44.58 25.10 -27.50
N SER A 8 44.26 25.89 -28.53
CA SER A 8 42.89 26.38 -28.75
C SER A 8 41.94 25.27 -29.24
N CYS A 9 42.44 24.31 -30.03
CA CYS A 9 41.63 23.19 -30.51
C CYS A 9 41.34 22.18 -29.38
N LEU A 10 42.32 21.95 -28.50
CA LEU A 10 42.15 21.07 -27.34
C LEU A 10 41.16 21.63 -26.30
N LEU A 11 41.19 22.95 -26.06
CA LEU A 11 40.24 23.64 -25.16
C LEU A 11 38.81 23.63 -25.69
N LEU A 12 38.60 23.69 -27.01
CA LEU A 12 37.27 23.59 -27.64
C LEU A 12 36.72 22.14 -27.62
N LEU A 13 37.59 21.13 -27.77
CA LEU A 13 37.21 19.72 -27.61
C LEU A 13 36.90 19.33 -26.16
N LEU A 14 37.63 19.89 -25.19
CA LEU A 14 37.33 19.74 -23.74
C LEU A 14 36.05 20.51 -23.32
N ALA A 15 35.73 21.63 -23.96
CA ALA A 15 34.49 22.36 -23.73
C ALA A 15 33.25 21.62 -24.28
N MET A 16 33.39 20.93 -25.42
CA MET A 16 32.30 20.15 -26.02
C MET A 16 32.03 18.83 -25.26
N THR A 17 33.03 18.21 -24.64
CA THR A 17 32.84 17.02 -23.79
C THR A 17 32.30 17.37 -22.39
N THR A 18 32.55 18.58 -21.89
CA THR A 18 31.99 19.04 -20.60
C THR A 18 30.53 19.52 -20.73
N LEU A 19 30.09 20.01 -21.90
CA LEU A 19 28.69 20.40 -22.15
C LEU A 19 27.75 19.22 -22.44
N ALA A 20 28.28 18.04 -22.81
CA ALA A 20 27.47 16.83 -23.02
C ALA A 20 27.25 16.00 -21.73
N ALA A 21 27.88 16.37 -20.61
CA ALA A 21 27.95 15.52 -19.42
C ALA A 21 26.71 15.56 -18.49
N CYS A 22 25.69 16.37 -18.80
CA CYS A 22 24.46 16.45 -18.02
C CYS A 22 23.27 16.74 -18.94
N VAL A 23 22.90 15.79 -19.81
CA VAL A 23 21.60 15.90 -20.49
C VAL A 23 20.53 15.52 -19.46
N PRO A 24 19.63 16.44 -19.07
CA PRO A 24 18.54 16.11 -18.16
C PRO A 24 17.65 15.05 -18.80
N TRP A 25 17.74 13.81 -18.32
CA TRP A 25 16.88 12.74 -18.79
C TRP A 25 15.52 12.91 -18.11
N LYS A 26 14.48 13.14 -18.91
CA LYS A 26 13.10 13.17 -18.40
C LYS A 26 12.74 11.76 -17.96
N ARG A 27 12.64 11.54 -16.65
CA ARG A 27 12.05 10.32 -16.09
C ARG A 27 10.58 10.59 -15.83
N GLU A 28 9.73 9.83 -16.48
CA GLU A 28 8.29 9.85 -16.29
C GLU A 28 7.88 8.50 -15.72
N ARG A 29 7.18 8.51 -14.59
CA ARG A 29 6.58 7.29 -14.03
C ARG A 29 5.16 7.14 -14.52
N ALA A 30 4.76 5.92 -14.87
CA ALA A 30 3.39 5.61 -15.23
C ALA A 30 2.41 6.10 -14.14
N ALA A 31 1.24 6.57 -14.58
CA ALA A 31 0.17 6.96 -13.67
C ALA A 31 -0.30 5.76 -12.83
N TYR A 32 -0.89 6.05 -11.66
CA TYR A 32 -1.40 5.04 -10.74
C TYR A 32 -2.63 5.56 -9.99
N ALA A 33 -3.47 4.65 -9.51
CA ALA A 33 -4.55 4.96 -8.57
C ALA A 33 -4.04 4.79 -7.14
N ASP A 34 -4.56 5.54 -6.18
CA ASP A 34 -4.37 5.31 -4.74
C ASP A 34 -5.70 5.51 -3.99
N LEU A 35 -5.72 5.44 -2.67
CA LEU A 35 -6.90 5.80 -1.88
C LEU A 35 -6.97 7.31 -1.63
N CYS A 36 -8.13 7.94 -1.90
CA CYS A 36 -8.38 9.34 -1.55
C CYS A 36 -8.20 9.61 -0.04
N GLN A 37 -8.47 8.59 0.78
CA GLN A 37 -8.33 8.63 2.22
C GLN A 37 -7.69 7.33 2.69
N SER A 38 -6.64 7.45 3.51
CA SER A 38 -5.84 6.33 4.00
C SER A 38 -5.92 6.14 5.52
N GLU A 39 -6.65 6.99 6.24
CA GLU A 39 -6.78 6.90 7.70
C GLU A 39 -8.17 7.32 8.19
N PHE A 40 -8.72 6.54 9.12
CA PHE A 40 -9.86 6.89 9.95
C PHE A 40 -9.53 6.79 11.43
N GLN A 41 -10.13 7.70 12.21
CA GLN A 41 -10.03 7.71 13.67
C GLN A 41 -11.41 7.58 14.29
N PHE A 42 -11.54 6.69 15.27
CA PHE A 42 -12.79 6.43 15.99
C PHE A 42 -12.59 6.67 17.47
N LYS A 43 -13.43 7.52 18.06
CA LYS A 43 -13.53 7.67 19.52
C LYS A 43 -14.58 6.69 20.02
N VAL A 44 -14.16 5.73 20.83
CA VAL A 44 -15.02 4.65 21.31
C VAL A 44 -15.03 4.66 22.84
N PRO A 45 -16.20 4.87 23.48
CA PRO A 45 -16.31 4.74 24.92
C PRO A 45 -16.20 3.26 25.30
N GLY A 46 -15.37 2.97 26.30
CA GLY A 46 -15.17 1.65 26.86
C GLY A 46 -15.15 1.65 28.39
N PRO A 47 -14.94 0.48 29.02
CA PRO A 47 -14.96 0.34 30.48
C PRO A 47 -13.92 1.21 31.21
N GLN A 48 -12.83 1.57 30.54
CA GLN A 48 -11.72 2.36 31.09
C GLN A 48 -11.77 3.83 30.66
N GLY A 49 -12.86 4.26 30.01
CA GLY A 49 -13.01 5.61 29.45
C GLY A 49 -13.06 5.61 27.92
N GLU A 50 -12.96 6.80 27.33
CA GLU A 50 -12.88 6.96 25.88
C GLU A 50 -11.50 6.55 25.37
N THR A 51 -11.47 5.65 24.38
CA THR A 51 -10.24 5.27 23.66
C THR A 51 -10.34 5.67 22.20
N THR A 52 -9.23 6.08 21.61
CA THR A 52 -9.13 6.33 20.16
C THR A 52 -8.64 5.08 19.46
N LEU A 53 -9.34 4.66 18.40
CA LEU A 53 -8.94 3.60 17.49
C LEU A 53 -8.54 4.21 16.15
N TYR A 54 -7.53 3.64 15.53
CA TYR A 54 -7.04 4.01 14.21
C TYR A 54 -7.30 2.86 13.25
N LEU A 55 -7.72 3.20 12.03
CA LEU A 55 -7.77 2.31 10.88
C LEU A 55 -7.00 3.00 9.75
N GLU A 56 -5.81 2.51 9.46
CA GLU A 56 -5.02 2.93 8.30
C GLU A 56 -5.28 1.95 7.15
N MET A 57 -5.30 2.46 5.92
CA MET A 57 -5.49 1.67 4.70
C MET A 57 -4.52 2.05 3.59
N TYR A 58 -4.07 1.06 2.84
CA TYR A 58 -3.12 1.24 1.74
C TYR A 58 -3.41 0.27 0.58
N LEU A 59 -3.11 0.71 -0.65
CA LEU A 59 -3.12 -0.17 -1.83
C LEU A 59 -1.74 -0.74 -2.18
N TYR A 60 -0.67 -0.01 -1.84
CA TYR A 60 0.70 -0.36 -2.17
C TYR A 60 1.65 0.06 -1.06
N ASP A 61 2.87 -0.43 -1.17
CA ASP A 61 4.00 0.13 -0.44
C ASP A 61 4.37 1.54 -0.94
N HIS A 62 4.21 2.54 -0.07
CA HIS A 62 4.60 3.91 -0.35
C HIS A 62 6.13 4.14 -0.38
N ALA A 63 6.96 3.28 0.22
CA ALA A 63 8.41 3.41 0.12
C ALA A 63 8.92 3.15 -1.31
N ALA A 64 8.22 2.31 -2.10
CA ALA A 64 8.47 2.13 -3.52
C ALA A 64 8.13 3.37 -4.40
N GLN A 65 7.66 4.48 -3.81
CA GLN A 65 7.41 5.76 -4.52
C GLN A 65 8.66 6.39 -5.14
N TRP A 66 9.83 5.95 -4.72
CA TRP A 66 11.12 6.45 -5.19
C TRP A 66 11.76 5.61 -6.31
N SER A 67 11.07 4.57 -6.82
CA SER A 67 11.56 3.74 -7.94
C SER A 67 11.01 4.17 -9.31
N ASP A 68 11.75 3.87 -10.37
CA ASP A 68 11.32 4.07 -11.77
C ASP A 68 10.25 3.05 -12.23
N ARG A 69 9.91 2.05 -11.40
CA ARG A 69 8.97 0.98 -11.76
C ARG A 69 7.51 1.45 -11.63
N PRO A 70 6.58 0.98 -12.48
CA PRO A 70 5.16 1.25 -12.32
C PRO A 70 4.66 0.72 -10.97
N PHE A 71 3.70 1.40 -10.36
CA PHE A 71 3.02 0.90 -9.17
C PHE A 71 2.02 -0.17 -9.54
N SER A 72 2.22 -1.37 -9.01
CA SER A 72 1.29 -2.47 -9.20
C SER A 72 1.13 -3.26 -7.90
N GLN A 73 -0.06 -3.82 -7.74
CA GLN A 73 -0.33 -4.73 -6.64
C GLN A 73 0.36 -6.07 -6.90
N GLY A 74 0.97 -6.62 -5.86
CA GLY A 74 1.75 -7.86 -5.94
C GLY A 74 0.97 -9.15 -5.75
N LEU A 75 -0.35 -9.09 -5.58
CA LEU A 75 -1.17 -10.28 -5.34
C LEU A 75 -1.49 -10.97 -6.66
N TYR A 76 -1.04 -12.23 -6.77
CA TYR A 76 -1.40 -13.15 -7.84
C TYR A 76 -1.89 -14.45 -7.21
N VAL A 77 -3.00 -14.98 -7.73
CA VAL A 77 -3.68 -16.17 -7.20
C VAL A 77 -3.68 -17.28 -8.23
N ASP A 78 -3.30 -18.48 -7.79
CA ASP A 78 -3.35 -19.69 -8.61
C ASP A 78 -4.73 -20.32 -8.54
N TYR A 79 -5.33 -20.56 -9.71
CA TYR A 79 -6.63 -21.21 -9.85
C TYR A 79 -6.47 -22.64 -10.36
N PRO A 80 -7.22 -23.62 -9.81
CA PRO A 80 -7.15 -25.00 -10.29
C PRO A 80 -7.43 -25.10 -11.79
N GLY A 81 -6.48 -25.68 -12.53
CA GLY A 81 -6.60 -25.85 -13.99
C GLY A 81 -6.13 -24.66 -14.83
N GLU A 82 -5.75 -23.54 -14.22
CA GLU A 82 -5.18 -22.40 -14.93
C GLU A 82 -3.65 -22.50 -15.03
N LYS A 83 -3.10 -22.09 -16.18
CA LYS A 83 -1.65 -22.13 -16.45
C LYS A 83 -0.90 -20.95 -15.82
N TYR A 84 -1.58 -19.82 -15.62
CA TYR A 84 -0.98 -18.58 -15.16
C TYR A 84 -1.78 -18.03 -13.99
N SER A 85 -1.09 -17.55 -12.97
CA SER A 85 -1.70 -16.88 -11.82
C SER A 85 -2.41 -15.60 -12.26
N ARG A 86 -3.56 -15.29 -11.65
CA ARG A 86 -4.35 -14.10 -11.96
C ARG A 86 -4.15 -13.01 -10.92
N PRO A 87 -3.99 -11.74 -11.33
CA PRO A 87 -3.92 -10.66 -10.37
C PRO A 87 -5.28 -10.49 -9.67
N GLU A 88 -5.23 -10.16 -8.39
CA GLU A 88 -6.41 -9.78 -7.62
C GLU A 88 -6.17 -8.45 -6.91
N PHE A 89 -7.25 -7.69 -6.75
CA PHE A 89 -7.21 -6.41 -6.06
C PHE A 89 -7.31 -6.63 -4.55
N TYR A 90 -6.53 -5.88 -3.77
CA TYR A 90 -6.61 -5.92 -2.31
C TYR A 90 -6.51 -4.54 -1.69
N VAL A 91 -7.02 -4.42 -0.46
CA VAL A 91 -6.78 -3.28 0.43
C VAL A 91 -6.12 -3.79 1.69
N GLN A 92 -4.97 -3.21 2.03
CA GLN A 92 -4.31 -3.44 3.31
C GLN A 92 -5.03 -2.62 4.39
N LEU A 93 -5.22 -3.23 5.56
CA LEU A 93 -5.86 -2.65 6.73
C LEU A 93 -4.92 -2.78 7.92
N ILE A 94 -4.65 -1.69 8.61
CA ILE A 94 -3.89 -1.69 9.85
C ILE A 94 -4.74 -1.02 10.92
N ALA A 95 -5.16 -1.80 11.92
CA ALA A 95 -6.04 -1.33 12.97
C ALA A 95 -5.42 -1.47 14.35
N TYR A 96 -5.47 -0.41 15.15
CA TYR A 96 -4.92 -0.40 16.51
C TYR A 96 -5.61 0.63 17.41
N ASN A 97 -5.63 0.38 18.72
CA ASN A 97 -5.97 1.41 19.70
C ASN A 97 -4.78 2.31 20.01
N LYS A 98 -5.05 3.57 20.33
CA LYS A 98 -4.04 4.52 20.79
C LYS A 98 -3.23 3.91 21.93
N ASN A 99 -1.92 4.12 21.90
CA ASN A 99 -0.98 3.61 22.90
C ASN A 99 -0.98 2.09 23.08
N ARG A 100 -1.54 1.30 22.16
CA ARG A 100 -1.54 -0.17 22.23
C ARG A 100 -0.15 -0.72 22.57
N GLN A 101 -0.10 -1.55 23.61
CA GLN A 101 1.04 -2.37 23.97
C GLN A 101 1.42 -3.28 22.80
N ARG A 102 2.70 -3.42 22.48
CA ARG A 102 3.11 -4.29 21.35
C ARG A 102 3.31 -5.73 21.80
N PRO A 103 3.03 -6.72 20.92
CA PRO A 103 3.29 -8.12 21.25
C PRO A 103 4.79 -8.41 21.50
N SER A 104 5.67 -7.60 20.91
CA SER A 104 7.13 -7.76 20.93
C SER A 104 7.87 -6.82 21.90
N SER A 105 7.20 -5.86 22.55
CA SER A 105 7.87 -4.81 23.34
C SER A 105 7.35 -4.67 24.78
N GLY A 106 7.59 -5.67 25.64
CA GLY A 106 7.32 -5.59 27.09
C GLY A 106 5.91 -5.11 27.49
N ASN A 107 5.72 -4.75 28.76
CA ASN A 107 4.44 -4.27 29.31
C ASN A 107 4.27 -2.74 29.20
N ARG A 108 4.74 -2.12 28.12
CA ARG A 108 4.56 -0.67 27.89
C ARG A 108 3.40 -0.43 26.94
N GLY A 109 2.40 0.32 27.40
CA GLY A 109 1.23 0.71 26.61
C GLY A 109 -0.09 0.25 27.23
N GLU A 110 -1.18 0.53 26.53
CA GLU A 110 -2.53 0.09 26.87
C GLU A 110 -2.80 -1.32 26.32
N PRO A 111 -3.58 -2.15 27.03
CA PRO A 111 -3.94 -3.47 26.51
C PRO A 111 -4.65 -3.36 25.15
N PRO A 112 -4.53 -4.37 24.28
CA PRO A 112 -5.20 -4.37 22.99
C PRO A 112 -6.72 -4.41 23.17
N ILE A 113 -7.40 -3.47 22.53
CA ILE A 113 -8.87 -3.50 22.42
C ILE A 113 -9.23 -4.34 21.18
N PRO A 114 -10.07 -5.38 21.29
CA PRO A 114 -10.53 -6.12 20.12
C PRO A 114 -11.22 -5.21 19.11
N ILE A 115 -10.78 -5.28 17.85
CA ILE A 115 -11.38 -4.59 16.71
C ILE A 115 -11.80 -5.67 15.71
N LEU A 116 -13.09 -6.02 15.70
CA LEU A 116 -13.66 -7.04 14.84
C LEU A 116 -13.96 -6.45 13.47
N TYR A 117 -13.44 -7.09 12.42
CA TYR A 117 -13.63 -6.70 11.03
C TYR A 117 -14.38 -7.78 10.27
N ASP A 118 -15.46 -7.40 9.57
CA ASP A 118 -16.30 -8.29 8.77
C ASP A 118 -16.14 -8.02 7.26
N SER A 119 -15.31 -8.83 6.60
CA SER A 119 -15.04 -8.73 5.14
C SER A 119 -16.20 -9.23 4.30
N ARG A 120 -17.13 -10.03 4.84
CA ARG A 120 -18.31 -10.51 4.10
C ARG A 120 -19.26 -9.38 3.71
N GLN A 121 -19.14 -8.24 4.38
CA GLN A 121 -19.90 -7.02 4.09
C GLN A 121 -19.14 -6.06 3.17
N ALA A 122 -17.89 -6.39 2.81
CA ALA A 122 -17.07 -5.55 1.95
C ALA A 122 -17.37 -5.79 0.46
N TYR A 123 -17.40 -4.72 -0.32
CA TYR A 123 -17.64 -4.76 -1.76
C TYR A 123 -17.06 -3.54 -2.47
N ILE A 124 -16.81 -3.67 -3.76
CA ILE A 124 -16.50 -2.56 -4.67
C ILE A 124 -17.75 -2.22 -5.46
N THR A 125 -18.02 -0.92 -5.64
CA THR A 125 -18.90 -0.41 -6.68
C THR A 125 -18.05 0.12 -7.83
N PHE A 126 -18.21 -0.48 -9.01
CA PHE A 126 -17.51 -0.07 -10.22
C PHE A 126 -18.18 1.13 -10.88
N GLU A 127 -17.53 1.69 -11.90
CA GLU A 127 -18.01 2.89 -12.62
C GLU A 127 -19.36 2.68 -13.32
N ASP A 128 -19.61 1.45 -13.76
CA ASP A 128 -20.88 1.04 -14.37
C ASP A 128 -21.99 0.78 -13.33
N GLY A 129 -21.70 1.00 -12.04
CA GLY A 129 -22.60 0.77 -10.92
C GLY A 129 -22.70 -0.70 -10.48
N SER A 130 -22.03 -1.62 -11.18
CA SER A 130 -22.00 -3.03 -10.78
C SER A 130 -21.18 -3.22 -9.50
N ARG A 131 -21.48 -4.31 -8.77
CA ARG A 131 -20.87 -4.60 -7.47
C ARG A 131 -20.07 -5.88 -7.51
N LEU A 132 -18.92 -5.87 -6.85
CA LEU A 132 -18.10 -7.05 -6.58
C LEU A 132 -17.88 -7.20 -5.09
N SER A 133 -18.40 -8.28 -4.51
CA SER A 133 -18.13 -8.61 -3.10
C SER A 133 -16.66 -9.02 -2.91
N ALA A 134 -16.12 -8.72 -1.73
CA ALA A 134 -14.84 -9.25 -1.31
C ALA A 134 -14.91 -10.76 -1.07
N ARG A 135 -13.74 -11.39 -0.99
CA ARG A 135 -13.59 -12.71 -0.38
C ARG A 135 -14.08 -12.68 1.07
N PRO A 136 -14.76 -13.72 1.55
CA PRO A 136 -15.35 -13.75 2.88
C PRO A 136 -14.32 -13.92 4.01
N GLU A 137 -13.07 -14.27 3.69
CA GLU A 137 -11.99 -14.39 4.66
C GLU A 137 -11.30 -13.04 4.91
N VAL A 138 -10.64 -12.94 6.07
CA VAL A 138 -9.68 -11.88 6.38
C VAL A 138 -8.29 -12.47 6.25
N TYR A 139 -7.47 -11.91 5.37
CA TYR A 139 -6.12 -12.41 5.14
C TYR A 139 -5.13 -11.65 6.03
N LEU A 140 -4.21 -12.37 6.66
CA LEU A 140 -3.19 -11.79 7.51
C LEU A 140 -1.94 -11.46 6.70
N GLY A 141 -1.22 -10.43 7.13
CA GLY A 141 0.15 -10.20 6.71
C GLY A 141 1.01 -11.43 6.99
N ILE A 142 2.05 -11.59 6.18
CA ILE A 142 3.03 -12.65 6.36
C ILE A 142 4.37 -12.00 6.67
N ASP A 143 5.15 -12.59 7.57
CA ASP A 143 6.51 -12.13 7.86
C ASP A 143 7.48 -12.56 6.73
N LYS A 144 7.16 -12.19 5.48
CA LYS A 144 8.02 -12.37 4.31
C LYS A 144 8.56 -11.02 3.85
N THR A 145 9.30 -11.03 2.74
CA THR A 145 9.97 -9.86 2.16
C THR A 145 9.00 -8.84 1.55
N TYR A 146 7.74 -9.22 1.30
CA TYR A 146 6.79 -8.40 0.54
C TYR A 146 5.56 -8.01 1.35
N ASP A 147 4.95 -6.89 0.97
CA ASP A 147 3.82 -6.24 1.66
C ASP A 147 2.47 -6.49 0.99
N PHE A 148 2.21 -7.74 0.60
CA PHE A 148 0.96 -8.14 -0.03
C PHE A 148 0.48 -9.47 0.58
N PRO A 149 -0.83 -9.73 0.60
CA PRO A 149 -1.36 -10.97 1.15
C PRO A 149 -1.02 -12.14 0.24
N LEU A 150 -1.03 -13.35 0.79
CA LEU A 150 -1.08 -14.56 -0.02
C LEU A 150 -2.43 -15.24 0.22
N VAL A 151 -3.01 -15.80 -0.85
CA VAL A 151 -4.26 -16.56 -0.76
C VAL A 151 -3.91 -18.01 -0.49
N TYR A 152 -3.84 -18.37 0.79
CA TYR A 152 -3.57 -19.74 1.22
C TYR A 152 -4.15 -19.96 2.63
N PRO A 153 -4.48 -21.21 3.02
CA PRO A 153 -5.24 -21.44 4.26
C PRO A 153 -4.58 -20.88 5.55
N PRO A 154 -3.25 -20.99 5.75
CA PRO A 154 -2.60 -20.42 6.93
C PRO A 154 -2.70 -18.90 7.10
N SER A 155 -2.84 -18.11 6.03
CA SER A 155 -3.04 -16.65 6.15
C SER A 155 -4.51 -16.26 6.26
N ALA A 156 -5.45 -17.15 5.96
CA ALA A 156 -6.88 -16.84 5.95
C ALA A 156 -7.52 -17.07 7.33
N ARG A 157 -8.28 -16.09 7.80
CA ARG A 157 -9.09 -16.20 9.02
C ARG A 157 -10.57 -16.05 8.67
N PRO A 158 -11.45 -16.82 9.32
CA PRO A 158 -12.89 -16.67 9.12
C PRO A 158 -13.33 -15.29 9.59
N SER A 159 -14.24 -14.67 8.85
CA SER A 159 -14.79 -13.36 9.20
C SER A 159 -16.09 -13.50 10.02
N PRO A 160 -16.33 -12.67 11.05
CA PRO A 160 -15.52 -11.53 11.48
C PRO A 160 -14.26 -11.96 12.24
N TYR A 161 -13.20 -11.16 12.14
CA TYR A 161 -11.92 -11.45 12.80
C TYR A 161 -11.34 -10.23 13.51
N ASN A 162 -10.64 -10.45 14.63
CA ASN A 162 -10.01 -9.37 15.39
C ASN A 162 -8.71 -8.90 14.71
N ILE A 163 -8.77 -7.83 13.92
CA ILE A 163 -7.62 -7.28 13.19
C ILE A 163 -6.66 -6.46 14.06
N ASN A 164 -6.97 -6.28 15.36
CA ASN A 164 -6.04 -5.73 16.36
C ASN A 164 -5.45 -6.81 17.29
N SER A 165 -5.63 -8.09 16.96
CA SER A 165 -5.09 -9.21 17.75
C SER A 165 -3.57 -9.22 17.76
N ASP A 166 -2.97 -9.86 18.78
CA ASP A 166 -1.51 -10.05 18.82
C ASP A 166 -1.00 -10.91 17.67
N GLU A 167 -1.84 -11.77 17.09
CA GLU A 167 -1.50 -12.54 15.89
C GLU A 167 -1.27 -11.60 14.70
N VAL A 168 -2.23 -10.72 14.40
CA VAL A 168 -2.08 -9.72 13.33
C VAL A 168 -0.89 -8.83 13.60
N GLN A 169 -0.77 -8.34 14.84
CA GLN A 169 0.18 -7.30 15.21
C GLN A 169 1.65 -7.78 15.27
N ARG A 170 1.88 -9.09 15.18
CA ARG A 170 3.21 -9.67 14.95
C ARG A 170 3.63 -9.61 13.49
N HIS A 171 2.69 -9.53 12.56
CA HIS A 171 2.93 -9.46 11.12
C HIS A 171 3.11 -8.03 10.65
N ILE A 172 4.17 -7.37 11.12
CA ILE A 172 4.50 -6.00 10.75
C ILE A 172 4.91 -5.97 9.27
N PRO A 173 4.23 -5.16 8.44
CA PRO A 173 4.60 -4.98 7.04
C PRO A 173 6.02 -4.42 6.95
N LYS A 174 6.88 -5.04 6.14
CA LYS A 174 8.25 -4.53 5.90
C LYS A 174 8.27 -3.31 4.97
N ILE A 175 7.20 -3.21 4.18
CA ILE A 175 6.89 -2.30 3.10
C ILE A 175 6.53 -0.87 3.56
N THR A 176 5.32 -0.78 4.12
CA THR A 176 4.76 0.48 4.61
C THR A 176 5.70 1.19 5.59
N ASN A 177 5.57 2.51 5.68
CA ASN A 177 6.21 3.30 6.73
C ASN A 177 5.75 2.88 8.15
N ASN A 178 4.82 1.94 8.28
CA ASN A 178 4.35 1.39 9.54
C ASN A 178 5.29 0.30 10.06
N LYS A 179 6.20 0.70 10.96
CA LYS A 179 7.13 -0.20 11.67
C LYS A 179 6.57 -0.72 12.99
N ARG A 180 5.30 -0.45 13.29
CA ARG A 180 4.74 -0.61 14.64
C ARG A 180 3.64 -1.64 14.72
N TYR A 181 2.81 -1.70 13.68
CA TYR A 181 1.56 -2.44 13.70
C TYR A 181 1.49 -3.40 12.52
N GLY A 182 0.91 -4.56 12.76
CA GLY A 182 0.71 -5.55 11.73
C GLY A 182 -0.54 -5.30 10.89
N SER A 183 -0.60 -5.96 9.74
CA SER A 183 -1.64 -5.74 8.73
C SER A 183 -2.55 -6.95 8.52
N ALA A 184 -3.80 -6.65 8.22
CA ALA A 184 -4.77 -7.55 7.63
C ALA A 184 -5.14 -7.06 6.22
N TYR A 185 -5.80 -7.89 5.43
CA TYR A 185 -6.10 -7.62 4.04
C TYR A 185 -7.49 -8.10 3.70
N VAL A 186 -8.20 -7.28 2.92
CA VAL A 186 -9.42 -7.65 2.22
C VAL A 186 -9.10 -7.76 0.73
N ILE A 187 -9.59 -8.83 0.10
CA ILE A 187 -9.24 -9.20 -1.28
C ILE A 187 -10.51 -9.26 -2.12
N PHE A 188 -10.42 -8.76 -3.35
CA PHE A 188 -11.50 -8.72 -4.34
C PHE A 188 -11.03 -9.46 -5.60
N GLN A 189 -11.84 -10.41 -6.07
CA GLN A 189 -11.50 -11.27 -7.21
C GLN A 189 -11.69 -10.52 -8.54
N THR A 190 -10.82 -9.56 -8.83
CA THR A 190 -10.81 -8.80 -10.09
C THR A 190 -9.39 -8.50 -10.56
N ASP A 191 -9.18 -8.66 -11.85
CA ASP A 191 -7.97 -8.31 -12.60
C ASP A 191 -8.10 -6.98 -13.35
N LYS A 192 -9.23 -6.28 -13.19
CA LYS A 192 -9.57 -5.06 -13.95
C LYS A 192 -9.01 -3.78 -13.35
N PHE A 193 -8.24 -3.87 -12.26
CA PHE A 193 -7.74 -2.69 -11.57
C PHE A 193 -6.70 -1.96 -12.43
N ASN A 194 -6.94 -0.67 -12.66
CA ASN A 194 -6.06 0.20 -13.43
C ASN A 194 -5.96 1.58 -12.74
N ALA A 195 -5.13 2.47 -13.29
CA ALA A 195 -4.88 3.78 -12.71
C ALA A 195 -6.09 4.72 -12.78
N ASP A 196 -6.87 4.64 -13.86
CA ASP A 196 -8.00 5.51 -14.16
C ASP A 196 -9.33 5.06 -13.54
N ALA A 197 -9.33 3.91 -12.86
CA ALA A 197 -10.48 3.34 -12.17
C ALA A 197 -11.11 4.32 -11.18
N LYS A 198 -12.40 4.60 -11.35
CA LYS A 198 -13.22 5.42 -10.44
C LYS A 198 -14.08 4.54 -9.55
N TRP A 199 -13.42 3.59 -8.87
CA TRP A 199 -14.11 2.65 -8.00
C TRP A 199 -14.41 3.28 -6.64
N THR A 200 -15.54 2.90 -6.06
CA THR A 200 -15.87 3.15 -4.65
C THR A 200 -15.74 1.84 -3.88
N ILE A 201 -14.90 1.84 -2.86
CA ILE A 201 -14.59 0.68 -2.04
C ILE A 201 -15.34 0.81 -0.71
N HIS A 202 -16.17 -0.18 -0.42
CA HIS A 202 -16.82 -0.35 0.87
C HIS A 202 -16.07 -1.43 1.65
N LEU A 203 -15.40 -1.06 2.73
CA LEU A 203 -14.60 -2.00 3.53
C LEU A 203 -15.44 -2.89 4.45
N GLY A 204 -16.77 -2.91 4.34
CA GLY A 204 -17.62 -3.74 5.19
C GLY A 204 -17.83 -3.13 6.58
N ALA A 205 -17.80 -3.96 7.62
CA ALA A 205 -18.15 -3.53 8.97
C ALA A 205 -16.99 -3.67 9.96
N LEU A 206 -16.91 -2.70 10.87
CA LEU A 206 -15.96 -2.67 11.97
C LEU A 206 -16.72 -2.57 13.28
N GLU A 207 -16.30 -3.33 14.28
CA GLU A 207 -16.88 -3.30 15.62
C GLU A 207 -15.78 -3.28 16.68
N ALA A 208 -15.95 -2.41 17.68
CA ALA A 208 -15.10 -2.41 18.86
C ALA A 208 -15.93 -2.04 20.08
N GLN A 209 -15.61 -2.63 21.24
CA GLN A 209 -16.33 -2.39 22.50
C GLN A 209 -17.87 -2.59 22.36
N GLY A 210 -18.30 -3.56 21.55
CA GLY A 210 -19.71 -3.86 21.29
C GLY A 210 -20.44 -2.82 20.44
N ARG A 211 -19.73 -1.93 19.75
CA ARG A 211 -20.30 -0.86 18.93
C ARG A 211 -19.80 -0.95 17.51
N LYS A 212 -20.74 -0.84 16.56
CA LYS A 212 -20.42 -0.70 15.14
C LYS A 212 -19.78 0.67 14.90
N LEU A 213 -18.66 0.66 14.20
CA LEU A 213 -17.91 1.84 13.79
C LEU A 213 -18.16 2.05 12.29
N PRO A 214 -18.77 3.17 11.88
CA PRO A 214 -19.06 3.41 10.47
C PRO A 214 -17.75 3.69 9.73
N ILE A 215 -17.40 2.85 8.76
CA ILE A 215 -16.31 3.14 7.82
C ILE A 215 -16.93 3.83 6.60
N PRO A 216 -16.63 5.11 6.33
CA PRO A 216 -17.05 5.78 5.11
C PRO A 216 -16.56 5.02 3.86
N PRO A 217 -17.33 4.98 2.77
CA PRO A 217 -16.83 4.49 1.49
C PRO A 217 -15.58 5.26 1.06
N ILE A 218 -14.63 4.56 0.46
CA ILE A 218 -13.35 5.12 0.03
C ILE A 218 -13.32 5.15 -1.49
N GLU A 219 -12.87 6.25 -2.06
CA GLU A 219 -12.72 6.39 -3.51
C GLU A 219 -11.26 6.21 -3.92
N LEU A 220 -11.06 5.79 -5.16
CA LEU A 220 -9.75 5.81 -5.79
C LEU A 220 -9.40 7.24 -6.26
N CYS A 221 -8.20 7.71 -5.90
CA CYS A 221 -7.63 8.94 -6.45
C CYS A 221 -6.63 8.62 -7.55
N TYR A 222 -6.84 9.22 -8.73
CA TYR A 222 -5.88 9.17 -9.81
C TYR A 222 -4.67 10.07 -9.51
N HIS A 223 -3.48 9.49 -9.55
CA HIS A 223 -2.23 10.23 -9.54
C HIS A 223 -1.65 10.31 -10.95
N PRO A 224 -1.56 11.53 -11.53
CA PRO A 224 -0.99 11.70 -12.86
C PRO A 224 0.49 11.36 -12.87
N VAL A 225 1.02 11.11 -14.07
CA VAL A 225 2.43 10.83 -14.35
C VAL A 225 3.35 11.75 -13.53
N LYS A 226 4.14 11.15 -12.62
CA LYS A 226 5.17 11.87 -11.89
C LYS A 226 6.35 12.08 -12.83
N LYS A 227 6.55 13.33 -13.27
CA LYS A 227 7.72 13.74 -14.04
C LYS A 227 8.79 14.23 -13.07
N TRP A 228 10.00 13.69 -13.13
CA TRP A 228 11.15 14.30 -12.47
C TRP A 228 12.34 14.37 -13.40
N ILE A 229 13.15 15.41 -13.21
CA ILE A 229 14.40 15.61 -13.93
C ILE A 229 15.49 15.02 -13.04
N GLY A 230 15.98 13.84 -13.40
CA GLY A 230 17.21 13.29 -12.83
C GLY A 230 18.40 13.79 -13.62
N ILE A 231 19.46 14.21 -12.94
CA ILE A 231 20.79 14.32 -13.54
C ILE A 231 21.43 12.95 -13.36
N GLU A 232 21.47 12.15 -14.41
CA GLU A 232 22.17 10.88 -14.41
C GLU A 232 23.59 11.12 -14.93
N PRO A 233 24.64 10.86 -14.13
CA PRO A 233 26.00 10.86 -14.68
C PRO A 233 26.06 9.70 -15.69
N LEU A 234 26.26 10.05 -16.96
CA LEU A 234 26.40 9.13 -18.10
C LEU A 234 27.67 8.28 -18.00
N MET A 235 27.86 7.50 -16.94
CA MET A 235 28.87 6.45 -16.86
C MET A 235 28.42 5.36 -15.87
N ARG A 236 27.82 4.28 -16.39
CA ARG A 236 28.07 2.95 -15.83
C ARG A 236 29.00 2.23 -16.82
N PRO A 237 30.20 1.79 -16.41
CA PRO A 237 31.04 0.91 -17.24
C PRO A 237 30.40 -0.45 -17.48
#